data_AF-A0A284VS74-F1
#
_entry.id   AF-A0A284VS74-F1
#
_cell.length_a   1.000
_cell.length_b   1.000
_cell.length_c   1.000
_cell.angle_alpha   90.00
_cell.angle_beta   90.00
_cell.angle_gamma   90.00
#
_symmetry.space_group_name_H-M   'P 1'
#
loop_
_entity.id
_entity.type
_entity.pdbx_description
1 polymer ?
#
loop_
_entity_poly.entity_id
_entity_poly.type
_entity_poly.pdbx_seq_one_letter_code
_entity_poly.pdbx_strand_id
1 'polypeptide(L)' 'MIMNSIDRILEQLQDINWHSLDEIKKVIPMPAHKLNEVLCFLQKQALIDKKNEELRITCTGLKFLQLKY' A
#
# COMPACT_ATOMS: atom_id res chain seq x y z
N MET A 1 2.67 -9.21 15.78
CA MET A 1 3.58 -8.82 14.69
C MET A 1 2.87 -8.59 13.34
N ILE A 2 1.57 -8.28 13.31
CA ILE A 2 0.83 -8.02 12.04
C ILE A 2 0.90 -6.53 11.63
N MET A 3 1.09 -5.60 12.58
CA MET A 3 1.25 -4.15 12.31
C MET A 3 2.39 -3.84 11.33
N ASN A 4 3.56 -4.48 11.49
CA ASN A 4 4.76 -4.14 10.70
C ASN A 4 4.63 -4.31 9.18
N SER A 5 3.74 -5.17 8.68
CA SER A 5 3.66 -5.41 7.24
C SER A 5 2.80 -4.37 6.51
N ILE A 6 1.73 -3.90 7.14
CA ILE A 6 0.87 -2.85 6.58
C ILE A 6 1.62 -1.52 6.62
N ASP A 7 2.26 -1.22 7.75
CA ASP A 7 3.08 -0.01 7.88
C ASP A 7 4.17 0.03 6.81
N ARG A 8 4.85 -1.09 6.54
CA ARG A 8 5.84 -1.19 5.45
C ARG A 8 5.27 -1.01 4.05
N ILE A 9 4.07 -1.53 3.76
CA ILE A 9 3.39 -1.29 2.46
C ILE A 9 3.16 0.20 2.29
N LEU A 10 2.65 0.84 3.34
CA LEU A 10 2.30 2.25 3.33
C LEU A 10 3.54 3.15 3.33
N GLU A 11 4.64 2.71 3.93
CA GLU A 11 5.95 3.37 3.82
C GLU A 11 6.51 3.33 2.40
N GLN A 12 6.24 2.29 1.61
CA GLN A 12 6.60 2.30 0.19
C GLN A 12 5.69 3.23 -0.63
N LEU A 13 4.46 3.46 -0.16
CA LEU A 13 3.47 4.35 -0.76
C LEU A 13 3.43 5.71 -0.04
N GLN A 14 4.60 6.28 0.27
CA GLN A 14 4.74 7.53 1.03
C GLN A 14 4.35 8.80 0.25
N ASP A 15 4.15 8.70 -1.05
CA ASP A 15 3.78 9.81 -1.92
C ASP A 15 2.57 9.46 -2.80
N ILE A 16 1.96 10.49 -3.38
CA ILE A 16 0.81 10.34 -4.28
C ILE A 16 1.19 9.76 -5.67
N ASN A 17 2.45 9.41 -5.88
CA ASN A 17 2.91 8.85 -7.15
C ASN A 17 2.48 7.38 -7.26
N TRP A 18 2.50 6.90 -8.50
CA TRP A 18 2.27 5.49 -8.79
C TRP A 18 3.56 4.70 -8.59
N HIS A 19 3.45 3.60 -7.86
CA HIS A 19 4.54 2.67 -7.54
C HIS A 19 4.23 1.31 -8.14
N SER A 20 5.27 0.62 -8.61
CA SER A 20 5.12 -0.73 -9.14
C SER A 20 4.80 -1.72 -8.03
N LEU A 21 3.73 -2.49 -8.23
CA LEU A 21 3.35 -3.59 -7.35
C LEU A 21 4.46 -4.65 -7.27
N ASP A 22 5.24 -4.84 -8.33
CA ASP A 22 6.33 -5.81 -8.35
C ASP A 22 7.54 -5.37 -7.52
N GLU A 23 7.78 -4.06 -7.40
CA GLU A 23 8.79 -3.54 -6.48
C GLU A 23 8.36 -3.74 -5.03
N ILE A 24 7.09 -3.41 -4.73
CA ILE A 24 6.49 -3.60 -3.40
C ILE A 24 6.52 -5.07 -2.96
N LYS A 25 6.23 -6.01 -3.86
CA LYS A 25 6.32 -7.46 -3.57
C LYS A 25 7.73 -7.92 -3.20
N LYS A 26 8.79 -7.29 -3.72
CA LYS A 26 10.19 -7.69 -3.46
C LYS A 26 10.64 -7.32 -2.04
N VAL A 27 10.14 -6.21 -1.51
CA VAL A 27 10.54 -5.71 -0.18
C VAL A 27 9.66 -6.21 0.96
N ILE A 28 8.48 -6.76 0.65
CA ILE A 28 7.58 -7.29 1.67
C ILE A 28 7.73 -8.80 1.76
N PRO A 29 8.24 -9.32 2.89
CA PRO A 29 8.31 -10.76 3.13
C PRO A 29 6.92 -11.31 3.47
N MET A 30 6.04 -11.40 2.46
CA MET A 30 4.68 -11.90 2.58
C MET A 30 4.28 -12.73 1.36
N PRO A 31 3.53 -13.83 1.54
CA PRO A 31 2.96 -14.55 0.41
C PRO A 31 2.10 -13.65 -0.47
N ALA A 32 2.21 -13.79 -1.79
CA ALA A 32 1.51 -12.96 -2.76
C ALA A 32 -0.02 -12.93 -2.56
N HIS A 33 -0.63 -14.06 -2.15
CA HIS A 33 -2.06 -14.13 -1.87
C HIS A 33 -2.47 -13.23 -0.69
N LYS A 34 -1.72 -13.25 0.42
CA LYS A 34 -1.98 -12.38 1.59
C LYS A 34 -1.76 -10.91 1.25
N LEU A 35 -0.71 -10.60 0.48
CA LEU A 35 -0.47 -9.23 0.04
C LEU A 35 -1.65 -8.71 -0.81
N ASN A 36 -2.16 -9.53 -1.74
CA ASN A 36 -3.32 -9.17 -2.53
C ASN A 36 -4.58 -8.95 -1.67
N GLU A 37 -4.81 -9.77 -0.64
CA GLU A 37 -5.92 -9.55 0.30
C GLU A 37 -5.78 -8.23 1.06
N VAL A 38 -4.58 -7.91 1.54
CA VAL A 38 -4.29 -6.64 2.23
C VAL A 38 -4.50 -5.46 1.29
N LEU A 39 -3.99 -5.51 0.07
CA LEU A 39 -4.19 -4.46 -0.92
C LEU A 39 -5.66 -4.28 -1.28
N CYS A 40 -6.41 -5.38 -1.43
CA CYS A 40 -7.85 -5.34 -1.66
C CYS A 40 -8.60 -4.69 -0.48
N PHE A 41 -8.20 -5.01 0.76
CA PHE A 41 -8.75 -4.39 1.95
C PHE A 41 -8.46 -2.88 1.98
N LEU A 42 -7.22 -2.46 1.75
CA LEU A 42 -6.83 -1.04 1.72
C LEU A 42 -7.56 -0.26 0.62
N GLN A 43 -7.75 -0.88 -0.55
CA GLN A 43 -8.51 -0.29 -1.65
C GLN A 43 -9.99 -0.12 -1.31
N LYS A 44 -10.62 -1.11 -0.66
CA LYS A 44 -12.00 -1.02 -0.18
C LYS A 44 -12.20 0.09 0.85
N GLN A 45 -11.17 0.41 1.64
CA GLN A 45 -11.18 1.53 2.58
C GLN A 45 -10.83 2.88 1.92
N ALA A 46 -10.67 2.92 0.59
CA ALA A 46 -10.25 4.08 -0.19
C ALA A 46 -8.90 4.68 0.28
N LEU A 47 -8.03 3.86 0.88
CA LEU A 47 -6.70 4.30 1.35
C LEU A 47 -5.66 4.24 0.23
N ILE A 48 -5.83 3.32 -0.72
CA ILE A 48 -4.96 3.17 -1.89
C ILE A 48 -5.79 3.04 -3.16
N ASP A 49 -5.24 3.50 -4.28
CA ASP A 49 -5.73 3.18 -5.61
C ASP A 49 -4.82 2.11 -6.24
N LYS A 50 -5.45 1.21 -7.00
CA LYS A 50 -4.75 0.21 -7.80
C LYS A 50 -5.18 0.33 -9.26
N LYS A 51 -4.20 0.40 -10.16
CA LYS A 51 -4.42 0.38 -11.60
C LYS A 51 -3.42 -0.57 -12.23
N ASN A 52 -3.89 -1.65 -12.84
CA ASN A 52 -3.04 -2.72 -13.38
C ASN A 52 -2.03 -3.24 -12.33
N GLU A 53 -0.74 -3.07 -12.61
CA GLU A 53 0.39 -3.45 -11.76
C GLU A 53 0.97 -2.26 -10.99
N GLU A 54 0.22 -1.18 -10.87
CA GLU A 54 0.62 0.02 -10.13
C GLU A 54 -0.32 0.29 -8.95
N LEU A 55 0.25 0.88 -7.91
CA LEU A 55 -0.41 1.27 -6.68
C LEU A 55 -0.04 2.70 -6.32
N ARG A 56 -0.97 3.46 -5.76
CA ARG A 56 -0.67 4.74 -5.11
C ARG A 56 -1.47 4.87 -3.83
N ILE A 57 -0.97 5.63 -2.87
CA ILE A 57 -1.80 6.04 -1.75
C ILE A 57 -2.76 7.15 -2.18
N THR A 58 -3.96 7.17 -1.62
CA THR A 58 -4.90 8.27 -1.82
C THR A 58 -4.64 9.40 -0.83
N CYS A 59 -5.21 10.58 -1.07
CA CYS A 59 -5.21 11.66 -0.08
C CYS A 59 -5.83 11.23 1.26
N THR A 60 -6.81 10.32 1.23
CA THR A 60 -7.42 9.73 2.44
C THR A 60 -6.42 8.84 3.17
N GLY A 61 -5.69 7.99 2.43
CA GLY A 61 -4.63 7.15 2.99
C GLY A 61 -3.52 7.96 3.64
N LEU A 62 -3.06 9.04 2.99
CA LEU A 62 -2.05 9.94 3.55
C LEU A 62 -2.51 10.59 4.86
N LYS A 63 -3.75 11.09 4.89
CA LYS A 63 -4.34 11.65 6.12
C LYS A 63 -4.46 10.62 7.23
N PHE A 64 -4.85 9.39 6.90
CA PHE A 64 -4.92 8.29 7.86
C PHE A 64 -3.55 8.00 8.48
N LEU A 65 -2.48 8.04 7.68
CA LEU A 65 -1.12 7.83 8.14
C LEU A 65 -0.47 9.05 8.79
N GLN A 66 -1.15 10.20 8.82
CA GLN A 66 -0.60 11.47 9.30
C GLN A 66 0.71 11.88 8.61
N LEU A 67 0.93 11.41 7.38
CA LEU A 67 2.10 11.78 6.58
C LEU A 67 1.93 13.22 6.07
N LYS A 68 2.99 14.03 6.16
CA LYS A 68 3.00 15.39 5.60
C LYS A 68 3.15 15.32 4.07
N TYR A 69 2.34 16.10 3.36
CA TYR A 69 2.36 16.24 1.89
C TYR A 69 3.27 17.38 1.46
#